data_AF-A0A6G8CFW9-F1
#
_entry.id   AF-A0A6G8CFW9-F1
#
_cell.length_a   1.000
_cell.length_b   1.000
_cell.length_c   1.000
_cell.angle_alpha   90.00
_cell.angle_beta   90.00
_cell.angle_gamma   90.00
#
_symmetry.space_group_name_H-M   'P 1'
#
loop_
_entity.id
_entity.type
_entity.pdbx_description
1 polymer ?
#
loop_
_entity_poly.entity_id
_entity_poly.type
_entity_poly.pdbx_seq_one_letter_code
_entity_poly.pdbx_strand_id
1 'polypeptide(L)'
;MVQALTRSFLWLTAALMLGSCVEDSDVNAELLNRRWRLTDVGETPIEVSSFFQDRESYIQFVASGNRIEGLSACDEIGGNFRLMRPPIRSISRS
;
A
#
# COMPACT_ATOMS: atom_id res chain seq x y z
N MET A 1 -35.91 -13.86 49.44
CA MET A 1 -34.78 -14.32 48.60
C MET A 1 -35.00 -13.75 47.20
N VAL A 2 -33.95 -13.46 46.43
CA VAL A 2 -33.97 -12.89 45.07
C VAL A 2 -33.99 -11.35 44.99
N GLN A 3 -32.86 -10.71 45.28
CA GLN A 3 -32.62 -9.33 44.82
C GLN A 3 -31.12 -8.94 44.75
N ALA A 4 -30.24 -9.90 44.47
CA ALA A 4 -28.79 -9.68 44.52
C ALA A 4 -28.03 -10.09 43.24
N LEU A 5 -28.71 -10.34 42.11
CA LEU A 5 -28.06 -10.90 40.91
C LEU A 5 -28.15 -10.05 39.64
N THR A 6 -28.85 -8.91 39.65
CA THR A 6 -29.10 -8.14 38.42
C THR A 6 -28.13 -6.99 38.16
N ARG A 7 -27.25 -6.63 39.09
CA ARG A 7 -26.36 -5.46 38.95
C ARG A 7 -24.97 -5.76 38.36
N SER A 8 -24.56 -7.01 38.31
CA SER A 8 -23.19 -7.38 37.89
C SER A 8 -23.04 -7.76 36.42
N PHE A 9 -24.15 -7.85 35.67
CA PHE A 9 -24.12 -8.31 34.27
C PHE A 9 -23.95 -7.19 33.24
N LEU A 10 -24.07 -5.92 33.65
CA LEU A 10 -24.05 -4.76 32.74
C LEU A 10 -22.66 -4.19 32.45
N TRP A 11 -21.61 -4.69 33.13
CA TRP A 11 -20.24 -4.22 32.90
C TRP A 11 -19.42 -5.12 31.97
N LEU A 12 -19.89 -6.35 31.69
CA LEU A 12 -19.13 -7.29 30.85
C LEU A 12 -19.34 -7.08 29.34
N THR A 13 -20.43 -6.44 28.92
CA THR A 13 -20.76 -6.27 27.49
C THR A 13 -20.08 -5.06 26.86
N ALA A 14 -19.66 -4.07 27.64
CA ALA A 14 -18.99 -2.87 27.13
C ALA A 14 -17.53 -3.13 26.70
N ALA A 15 -16.89 -4.17 27.24
CA ALA A 15 -15.49 -4.50 26.92
C ALA A 15 -15.32 -5.23 25.57
N LEU A 16 -16.38 -5.85 25.03
CA LEU A 16 -16.31 -6.64 23.80
C LEU A 16 -16.47 -5.83 22.50
N MET A 17 -16.80 -4.54 22.57
CA MET A 17 -17.05 -3.70 21.39
C MET A 17 -15.90 -2.76 21.01
N LEU A 18 -14.77 -2.80 21.73
CA LEU A 18 -13.60 -1.93 21.49
C LEU A 18 -12.52 -2.57 20.62
N GLY A 19 -12.75 -3.79 20.10
CA GLY A 19 -11.72 -4.63 19.48
C GLY A 19 -11.63 -4.65 17.96
N SER A 20 -12.32 -3.77 17.24
CA SER A 20 -12.23 -3.72 15.76
C SER A 20 -11.53 -2.45 15.28
N CYS A 21 -10.32 -2.19 15.80
CA CYS A 21 -9.36 -1.41 15.03
C CYS A 21 -8.74 -2.38 14.02
N VAL A 22 -9.27 -2.41 12.80
CA VAL A 22 -8.56 -3.02 11.68
C VAL A 22 -7.33 -2.16 11.47
N GLU A 23 -6.18 -2.66 11.88
CA GLU A 23 -4.89 -2.02 11.61
C GLU A 23 -4.79 -1.93 10.08
N ASP A 24 -4.79 -0.68 9.58
CA ASP A 24 -4.64 -0.37 8.17
C ASP A 24 -3.24 -0.87 7.81
N SER A 25 -3.15 -2.12 7.32
CA SER A 25 -1.88 -2.73 6.97
C SER A 25 -1.23 -1.78 5.98
N ASP A 26 -0.03 -1.31 6.33
CA ASP A 26 0.60 -0.19 5.64
C ASP A 26 0.94 -0.64 4.21
N VAL A 27 -0.04 -0.51 3.30
CA VAL A 27 0.02 -0.94 1.89
C VAL A 27 1.24 -0.32 1.19
N ASN A 28 1.74 0.77 1.76
CA ASN A 28 2.92 1.50 1.34
C ASN A 28 4.23 0.76 1.66
N ALA A 29 4.29 -0.03 2.73
CA ALA A 29 5.51 -0.74 3.13
C ALA A 29 5.96 -1.75 2.06
N GLU A 30 5.02 -2.34 1.31
CA GLU A 30 5.33 -3.28 0.24
C GLU A 30 5.84 -2.60 -1.04
N LEU A 31 5.47 -1.33 -1.25
CA LEU A 31 5.87 -0.55 -2.43
C LEU A 31 7.30 0.00 -2.30
N LEU A 32 7.70 0.37 -1.08
CA LEU A 32 8.94 1.09 -0.78
C LEU A 32 10.16 0.17 -0.73
N ASN A 33 11.32 0.73 -1.07
CA ASN A 33 12.65 0.09 -1.03
C ASN A 33 12.72 -1.24 -1.80
N ARG A 34 11.89 -1.38 -2.83
CA ARG A 34 11.85 -2.53 -3.74
C ARG A 34 12.00 -2.05 -5.18
N ARG A 35 12.72 -2.85 -5.99
CA ARG A 35 12.84 -2.64 -7.43
C ARG A 35 11.71 -3.35 -8.16
N TRP A 36 11.09 -2.63 -9.08
CA TRP A 36 10.00 -3.12 -9.91
C TRP A 36 10.45 -3.08 -11.37
N ARG A 37 10.46 -4.23 -12.02
CA ARG A 37 10.84 -4.36 -13.44
C ARG A 37 9.65 -4.02 -14.33
N LEU A 38 9.90 -3.29 -15.41
CA LEU A 38 8.90 -3.07 -16.45
C LEU A 38 8.74 -4.34 -17.30
N THR A 39 7.52 -4.89 -17.36
CA THR A 39 7.22 -6.11 -18.12
C THR A 39 6.47 -5.81 -19.42
N ASP A 40 5.55 -4.85 -19.39
CA ASP A 40 4.62 -4.56 -20.49
C ASP A 40 4.36 -3.06 -20.60
N VAL A 41 4.11 -2.57 -21.81
CA VAL A 41 3.57 -1.22 -22.08
C VAL A 41 2.26 -1.36 -22.85
N GLY A 42 1.15 -1.06 -22.17
CA GLY A 42 -0.18 -1.34 -22.70
C GLY A 42 -0.38 -2.85 -22.87
N GLU A 43 -0.63 -3.30 -24.09
CA GLU A 43 -0.76 -4.71 -24.45
C GLU A 43 0.52 -5.29 -25.08
N THR A 44 1.61 -4.52 -25.11
CA THR A 44 2.88 -4.94 -25.73
C THR A 44 3.86 -5.44 -24.66
N PRO A 45 4.20 -6.74 -24.64
CA PRO A 45 5.25 -7.26 -23.78
C PRO A 45 6.60 -6.71 -24.19
N ILE A 46 7.46 -6.46 -23.22
CA ILE A 46 8.83 -6.02 -23.46
C ILE A 46 9.75 -7.24 -23.40
N GLU A 47 10.31 -7.64 -24.54
CA GLU A 47 11.29 -8.72 -24.62
C GLU A 47 12.65 -8.33 -24.04
N VAL A 48 13.02 -7.05 -24.18
CA VAL A 48 14.28 -6.50 -23.66
C VAL A 48 13.98 -5.20 -22.95
N SER A 49 14.11 -5.20 -21.62
CA SER A 49 13.73 -4.04 -20.82
C SER A 49 14.75 -2.91 -20.88
N SER A 50 16.01 -3.12 -21.28
CA SER A 50 16.93 -2.01 -21.58
C SER A 50 17.88 -2.25 -22.75
N PHE A 51 18.45 -1.17 -23.31
CA PHE A 51 19.47 -1.25 -24.35
C PHE A 51 20.78 -1.87 -23.83
N PHE A 52 21.04 -1.75 -22.53
CA PHE A 52 22.15 -2.39 -21.86
C PHE A 52 21.76 -3.85 -21.57
N GLN A 53 22.31 -4.79 -22.36
CA GLN A 53 21.98 -6.22 -22.25
C GLN A 53 22.23 -6.82 -20.85
N ASP A 54 23.03 -6.15 -20.02
CA ASP A 54 23.36 -6.53 -18.64
C ASP A 54 22.46 -5.89 -17.58
N ARG A 55 21.52 -5.01 -17.95
CA ARG A 55 20.67 -4.27 -16.99
C ARG A 55 19.21 -4.31 -17.40
N GLU A 56 18.35 -4.67 -16.47
CA GLU A 56 16.91 -4.58 -16.69
C GLU A 56 16.39 -3.18 -16.36
N SER A 57 15.39 -2.68 -17.10
CA SER A 57 14.71 -1.44 -16.70
C SER A 57 13.95 -1.67 -15.41
N TYR A 58 14.09 -0.74 -14.48
CA TYR A 58 13.43 -0.79 -13.19
C TYR A 58 13.06 0.60 -12.66
N ILE A 59 12.10 0.61 -11.75
CA ILE A 59 11.80 1.76 -10.88
C ILE A 59 11.83 1.33 -9.41
N GLN A 60 12.29 2.22 -8.54
CA GLN A 60 12.33 2.03 -7.10
C GLN A 60 11.87 3.29 -6.37
N PHE A 61 11.01 3.11 -5.37
CA PHE A 61 10.57 4.16 -4.47
C PHE A 61 11.38 4.09 -3.18
N VAL A 62 12.33 4.99 -3.01
CA VAL A 62 13.22 5.03 -1.83
C VAL A 62 12.51 5.76 -0.70
N ALA A 63 12.26 5.06 0.41
CA ALA A 63 11.58 5.63 1.57
C ALA A 63 12.35 6.83 2.16
N SER A 64 13.68 6.71 2.18
CA SER A 64 14.55 7.81 2.60
C SER A 64 14.52 8.92 1.56
N GLY A 65 13.93 10.06 1.93
CA GLY A 65 13.90 11.26 1.09
C GLY A 65 12.81 11.28 0.01
N ASN A 66 11.87 10.33 0.02
CA ASN A 66 10.76 10.26 -0.95
C ASN A 66 11.23 10.33 -2.41
N ARG A 67 12.30 9.61 -2.73
CA ARG A 67 12.97 9.66 -4.03
C ARG A 67 12.51 8.52 -4.94
N ILE A 68 12.37 8.80 -6.22
CA ILE A 68 12.29 7.81 -7.29
C ILE A 68 13.68 7.67 -7.89
N GLU A 69 14.13 6.43 -8.05
CA GLU A 69 15.30 6.10 -8.85
C GLU A 69 14.97 4.94 -9.79
N GLY A 70 15.63 4.87 -10.93
CA GLY A 70 15.38 3.83 -11.89
C GLY A 70 16.34 3.85 -13.07
N LEU A 71 16.23 2.81 -13.87
CA LEU A 71 16.88 2.71 -15.17
C LEU A 71 15.78 2.48 -16.20
N SER A 72 15.75 3.30 -17.23
CA SER A 72 14.94 3.11 -18.42
C SER A 72 15.76 2.41 -19.51
N ALA A 73 15.16 2.24 -20.68
CA ALA A 73 15.85 1.57 -21.77
C ALA A 73 17.14 2.30 -22.21
N CYS A 74 17.18 3.63 -22.11
CA CYS A 74 18.28 4.45 -22.60
C CYS A 74 18.94 5.31 -21.50
N ASP A 75 18.16 5.74 -20.50
CA ASP A 75 18.56 6.76 -19.54
C ASP A 75 18.22 6.35 -18.09
N GLU A 76 18.81 7.05 -17.12
CA GLU A 76 18.42 6.94 -15.71
C GLU A 76 17.12 7.71 -15.43
N ILE A 77 16.31 7.17 -14.52
CA ILE A 77 15.08 7.81 -14.03
C ILE A 77 15.36 8.37 -12.64
N GLY A 78 15.01 9.64 -12.41
CA GLY A 78 15.15 10.30 -11.12
C GLY A 78 13.99 11.25 -10.83
N GLY A 79 13.57 11.33 -9.57
CA GLY A 79 12.52 12.28 -9.16
C GLY A 79 12.12 12.14 -7.70
N ASN A 80 11.01 12.77 -7.34
CA ASN A 80 10.39 12.63 -6.02
C ASN A 80 8.97 12.06 -6.18
N PHE A 81 8.51 11.31 -5.19
CA PHE A 81 7.14 10.79 -5.15
C PHE A 81 6.39 11.24 -3.90
N ARG A 82 5.06 11.17 -3.98
CA ARG A 82 4.17 11.29 -2.83
C ARG A 82 3.05 10.26 -2.97
N LEU A 83 2.84 9.46 -1.93
CA LEU A 83 1.71 8.55 -1.85
C LEU A 83 0.48 9.32 -1.36
N MET A 84 -0.65 9.11 -2.03
CA MET A 84 -1.93 9.68 -1.66
C MET A 84 -2.94 8.56 -1.50
N ARG A 85 -3.76 8.64 -0.45
CA ARG A 85 -4.93 7.76 -0.35
C ARG A 85 -5.92 8.13 -1.47
N PRO A 86 -6.43 7.15 -2.23
CA PRO A 86 -7.48 7.43 -3.20
C PRO A 86 -8.73 7.96 -2.47
N PRO A 87 -9.49 8.88 -3.08
CA PRO A 87 -10.71 9.40 -2.48
C PRO A 87 -11.74 8.28 -2.32
N ILE A 88 -12.34 8.19 -1.13
CA ILE A 88 -13.43 7.24 -0.85
C ILE A 88 -14.65 7.68 -1.67
N ARG A 89 -15.00 6.92 -2.71
CA ARG A 89 -16.29 7.09 -3.39
C ARG A 89 -17.36 6.33 -2.61
N SER A 90 -18.15 7.03 -1.80
CA SER A 90 -19.40 6.48 -1.29
C SER A 90 -20.43 6.43 -2.43
N ILE A 91 -20.80 5.23 -2.87
CA ILE A 91 -21.98 5.04 -3.72
C ILE A 91 -23.18 4.96 -2.78
N SER A 92 -23.94 6.06 -2.62
CA SER A 92 -25.26 5.98 -2.03
C SER A 92 -26.22 5.43 -3.09
N ARG A 93 -26.70 4.19 -2.93
CA ARG A 93 -27.88 3.75 -3.67
C ARG A 93 -29.09 4.46 -3.08
N SER A 94 -29.78 5.26 -3.90
CA SER A 94 -31.13 5.75 -3.66
C SER A 94 -32.15 4.65 -3.89
#